data_AF-A0A2T2YEP7-F1
#
_entry.id   AF-A0A2T2YEP7-F1
#
_cell.length_a   1.000
_cell.length_b   1.000
_cell.length_c   1.000
_cell.angle_alpha   90.00
_cell.angle_beta   90.00
_cell.angle_gamma   90.00
#
_symmetry.space_group_name_H-M   'P 1'
#
loop_
_entity.id
_entity.type
_entity.pdbx_description
1 polymer ?
#
loop_
_entity_poly.entity_id
_entity_poly.type
_entity_poly.pdbx_seq_one_letter_code
_entity_poly.pdbx_strand_id
1 'polypeptide(L)'
;MRVIKGVLKSYICGLLLLVVLFLTNCTGEEQEVVPQQTCDTQATVQNLAGCGLVLVLKNNQILVPVNAAALPKISSEKQQYKINGFTVKEKQQVIIGFIDKGQIEKACLAGGQLVEITCIVGYEVQP
;
A
#
# COMPACT_ATOMS: atom_id res chain seq x y z
N MET A 1 32.30 58.96 35.11
CA MET A 1 31.67 57.64 35.38
C MET A 1 30.33 57.57 34.66
N ARG A 2 30.23 56.76 33.60
CA ARG A 2 28.99 56.52 32.84
C ARG A 2 28.69 55.02 32.85
N VAL A 3 27.83 54.60 33.76
CA VAL A 3 27.20 53.27 33.83
C VAL A 3 25.88 53.61 34.56
N ILE A 4 24.64 53.25 34.20
CA ILE A 4 24.04 52.00 33.77
C ILE A 4 22.68 52.42 33.18
N LYS A 5 22.44 52.39 31.87
CA LYS A 5 21.09 52.60 31.30
C LYS A 5 20.72 51.62 30.17
N GLY A 6 21.57 50.65 29.88
CA GLY A 6 21.41 49.76 28.72
C GLY A 6 20.86 48.37 29.01
N VAL A 7 20.66 47.99 30.29
CA VAL A 7 20.47 46.56 30.63
C VAL A 7 19.00 46.19 30.84
N LEU A 8 18.13 47.13 31.23
CA LEU A 8 16.75 46.79 31.63
C LEU A 8 15.77 46.57 30.46
N LYS A 9 16.08 47.05 29.25
CA LYS A 9 15.18 46.97 28.09
C LYS A 9 15.33 45.66 27.29
N SER A 10 16.43 44.93 27.46
CA SER A 10 16.66 43.64 26.80
C SER A 10 15.93 42.47 27.46
N TYR A 11 15.71 42.50 28.77
CA TYR A 11 15.09 41.37 29.49
C TYR A 11 13.59 41.23 29.22
N ILE A 12 12.89 42.33 28.95
CA ILE A 12 11.44 42.33 28.70
C ILE A 12 11.13 41.76 27.29
N CYS A 13 12.01 41.99 26.31
CA CYS A 13 11.88 41.37 24.98
C CYS A 13 12.22 39.86 24.99
N GLY A 14 13.17 39.43 25.84
CA GLY A 14 13.53 38.01 25.95
C GLY A 14 12.44 37.16 26.62
N LEU A 15 11.74 37.72 27.61
CA LEU A 15 10.71 37.00 28.35
C LEU A 15 9.43 36.74 27.52
N LEU A 16 9.09 37.66 26.59
CA LEU A 16 7.89 37.56 25.75
C LEU A 16 8.05 36.55 24.60
N LEU A 17 9.28 36.26 24.19
CA LEU A 17 9.59 35.32 23.10
C LEU A 17 9.53 33.85 23.56
N LEU A 18 9.70 33.60 24.86
CA LEU A 18 9.67 32.26 25.46
C LEU A 18 8.25 31.71 25.64
N VAL A 19 7.24 32.59 25.71
CA VAL A 19 5.83 32.20 25.91
C VAL A 19 5.18 31.72 24.59
N VAL A 20 5.66 32.18 23.43
CA VAL A 20 5.10 31.80 22.12
C VAL A 20 5.52 30.38 21.71
N LEU A 21 6.65 29.87 22.22
CA LEU A 21 7.14 28.52 21.92
C LEU A 21 6.37 27.40 22.61
N PHE A 22 5.49 27.70 23.58
CA PHE A 22 4.66 26.70 24.26
C PHE A 22 3.29 26.48 23.60
N LEU A 23 2.93 27.25 22.58
CA LEU A 23 1.64 27.12 21.89
C LEU A 23 1.67 26.19 20.66
N THR A 24 2.82 25.56 20.35
CA THR A 24 2.94 24.65 19.19
C THR A 24 2.70 23.18 19.51
N ASN A 25 2.15 22.83 20.68
CA ASN A 25 1.60 21.49 20.91
C ASN A 25 0.25 21.35 20.19
N CYS A 26 0.30 21.37 18.86
CA CYS A 26 -0.73 20.74 18.01
C CYS A 26 -0.63 19.23 18.23
N THR A 27 -1.21 18.74 19.31
CA THR A 27 -1.60 17.33 19.41
C THR A 27 -2.85 17.15 18.55
N GLY A 28 -2.69 17.32 17.24
CA GLY A 28 -3.63 16.76 16.30
C GLY A 28 -3.33 15.29 16.26
N GLU A 29 -4.20 14.46 16.82
CA GLU A 29 -4.21 13.05 16.45
C GLU A 29 -4.32 13.04 14.92
N GLU A 30 -3.23 12.67 14.23
CA GLU A 30 -3.32 12.25 12.85
C GLU A 30 -4.22 11.02 12.89
N GLN A 31 -5.53 11.23 12.70
CA GLN A 31 -6.41 10.16 12.28
C GLN A 31 -5.72 9.55 11.08
N GLU A 32 -5.18 8.36 11.25
CA GLU A 32 -4.63 7.54 10.19
C GLU A 32 -5.74 7.45 9.16
N VAL A 33 -5.63 8.29 8.12
CA VAL A 33 -6.56 8.28 7.00
C VAL A 33 -6.22 6.98 6.30
N VAL A 34 -6.90 5.90 6.71
CA VAL A 34 -6.84 4.62 6.01
C VAL A 34 -7.07 4.97 4.55
N PRO A 35 -6.08 4.81 3.66
CA PRO A 35 -6.18 5.31 2.30
C PRO A 35 -7.46 4.74 1.70
N GLN A 36 -8.28 5.61 1.11
CA GLN A 36 -9.44 5.17 0.36
C GLN A 36 -8.97 4.10 -0.62
N GLN A 37 -9.63 2.94 -0.63
CA GLN A 37 -9.19 1.78 -1.39
C GLN A 37 -9.27 2.09 -2.89
N THR A 38 -8.17 2.59 -3.46
CA THR A 38 -8.09 3.01 -4.85
C THR A 38 -7.74 1.81 -5.74
N CYS A 39 -8.31 1.81 -6.95
CA CYS A 39 -8.02 0.82 -7.98
C CYS A 39 -6.89 1.32 -8.89
N ASP A 40 -5.67 1.33 -8.39
CA ASP A 40 -4.54 2.00 -9.05
C ASP A 40 -3.23 1.20 -9.06
N THR A 41 -3.18 0.07 -8.38
CA THR A 41 -1.93 -0.71 -8.25
C THR A 41 -1.77 -1.67 -9.42
N GLN A 42 -0.70 -1.50 -10.21
CA GLN A 42 -0.43 -2.37 -11.36
C GLN A 42 0.24 -3.68 -10.93
N ALA A 43 -0.28 -4.80 -11.43
CA ALA A 43 0.23 -6.13 -11.16
C ALA A 43 0.17 -7.02 -12.42
N THR A 44 0.97 -8.08 -12.42
CA THR A 44 0.92 -9.15 -13.42
C THR A 44 0.45 -10.44 -12.77
N VAL A 45 -0.54 -11.07 -13.38
CA VAL A 45 -1.07 -12.36 -12.95
C VAL A 45 -0.06 -13.46 -13.28
N GLN A 46 0.42 -14.19 -12.28
CA GLN A 46 1.35 -15.30 -12.46
C GLN A 46 0.86 -16.56 -11.74
N ASN A 47 1.21 -17.72 -12.29
CA ASN A 47 1.01 -18.99 -11.63
C ASN A 47 2.36 -19.53 -11.18
N LEU A 48 2.54 -19.71 -9.88
CA LEU A 48 3.72 -20.36 -9.32
C LEU A 48 3.45 -21.86 -9.22
N ALA A 49 4.29 -22.66 -9.89
CA ALA A 49 4.12 -24.11 -9.95
C ALA A 49 4.04 -24.72 -8.55
N GLY A 50 2.90 -25.36 -8.23
CA GLY A 50 2.63 -25.98 -6.93
C GLY A 50 2.14 -25.02 -5.84
N CYS A 51 2.16 -23.70 -6.08
CA CYS A 51 1.74 -22.67 -5.11
C CYS A 51 0.43 -21.98 -5.47
N GLY A 52 0.08 -22.00 -6.75
CA GLY A 52 -1.12 -21.38 -7.27
C GLY A 52 -0.90 -19.95 -7.77
N LEU A 53 -2.00 -19.22 -7.85
CA LEU A 53 -2.06 -17.89 -8.42
C LEU A 53 -1.45 -16.84 -7.48
N VAL A 54 -0.63 -15.97 -8.05
CA VAL A 54 -0.12 -14.76 -7.39
C VAL A 54 -0.25 -13.55 -8.30
N LEU A 55 -0.19 -12.37 -7.70
CA LEU A 55 -0.11 -11.09 -8.39
C LEU A 55 1.27 -10.48 -8.10
N VAL A 56 2.04 -10.22 -9.14
CA VAL A 56 3.40 -9.67 -9.02
C VAL A 56 3.35 -8.19 -9.40
N LEU A 57 3.69 -7.33 -8.43
CA LEU A 57 3.77 -5.88 -8.64
C LEU A 57 5.03 -5.51 -9.44
N LYS A 58 5.09 -4.26 -9.93
CA LYS A 58 6.27 -3.74 -10.67
C LYS A 58 7.58 -3.78 -9.87
N ASN A 59 7.51 -3.69 -8.56
CA ASN A 59 8.65 -3.77 -7.64
C ASN A 59 9.01 -5.23 -7.27
N ASN A 60 8.49 -6.22 -7.99
CA ASN A 60 8.64 -7.66 -7.73
C ASN A 60 8.01 -8.16 -6.42
N GLN A 61 7.23 -7.33 -5.72
CA GLN A 61 6.46 -7.77 -4.55
C GLN A 61 5.38 -8.78 -4.98
N ILE A 62 5.26 -9.85 -4.21
CA ILE A 62 4.29 -10.92 -4.45
C ILE A 62 3.09 -10.70 -3.53
N LEU A 63 1.93 -10.53 -4.14
CA LEU A 63 0.65 -10.52 -3.44
C LEU A 63 -0.08 -11.83 -3.69
N VAL A 64 -0.58 -12.44 -2.62
CA VAL A 64 -1.33 -13.69 -2.64
C VAL A 64 -2.79 -13.40 -2.31
N PRO A 65 -3.70 -13.49 -3.29
CA PRO A 65 -5.12 -13.24 -3.05
C PRO A 65 -5.72 -14.33 -2.15
N VAL A 66 -6.43 -13.95 -1.08
CA VAL A 66 -7.16 -14.89 -0.20
C VAL A 66 -8.24 -15.69 -0.94
N ASN A 67 -8.85 -15.10 -1.97
CA ASN A 67 -10.01 -15.63 -2.70
C ASN A 67 -9.69 -15.89 -4.19
N ALA A 68 -8.61 -16.60 -4.47
CA ALA A 68 -8.26 -17.06 -5.81
C ALA A 68 -8.59 -18.54 -6.01
N ALA A 69 -9.30 -18.86 -7.10
CA ALA A 69 -9.61 -20.24 -7.49
C ALA A 69 -9.24 -20.49 -8.95
N ALA A 70 -8.65 -21.65 -9.23
CA ALA A 70 -8.43 -22.09 -10.61
C ALA A 70 -9.77 -22.49 -11.24
N LEU A 71 -10.04 -22.00 -12.45
CA LEU A 71 -11.19 -22.45 -13.22
C LEU A 71 -10.85 -23.76 -13.96
N PRO A 72 -11.84 -24.64 -14.20
CA PRO A 72 -11.63 -25.83 -15.00
C PRO A 72 -11.05 -25.45 -16.37
N LYS A 73 -10.00 -26.14 -16.79
CA LYS A 73 -9.34 -25.85 -18.06
C LYS A 73 -10.23 -26.35 -19.21
N ILE A 74 -10.78 -25.43 -19.98
CA ILE A 74 -11.60 -25.75 -21.15
C ILE A 74 -10.66 -25.90 -22.36
N SER A 75 -10.21 -27.13 -22.63
CA SER A 75 -9.33 -27.47 -23.77
C SER A 75 -7.99 -26.69 -23.82
N SER A 76 -7.44 -26.48 -25.02
CA SER A 76 -6.15 -25.86 -25.38
C SER A 76 -5.94 -24.42 -24.86
N GLU A 77 -6.86 -23.87 -24.08
CA GLU A 77 -6.76 -22.52 -23.55
C GLU A 77 -5.73 -22.40 -22.42
N LYS A 78 -5.22 -21.17 -22.22
CA LYS A 78 -4.39 -20.84 -21.06
C LYS A 78 -5.22 -21.03 -19.79
N GLN A 79 -4.56 -21.46 -18.70
CA GLN A 79 -5.21 -21.61 -17.40
C GLN A 79 -5.84 -20.27 -16.96
N GLN A 80 -7.11 -20.33 -16.59
CA GLN A 80 -7.86 -19.18 -16.09
C GLN A 80 -8.07 -19.30 -14.58
N TYR A 81 -8.21 -18.16 -13.93
CA TYR A 81 -8.44 -18.07 -12.50
C TYR A 81 -9.55 -17.09 -12.21
N LYS A 82 -10.24 -17.30 -11.09
CA LYS A 82 -11.25 -16.39 -10.57
C LYS A 82 -10.73 -15.77 -9.29
N ILE A 83 -10.61 -14.45 -9.26
CA ILE A 83 -10.28 -13.67 -8.06
C ILE A 83 -11.51 -12.84 -7.72
N ASN A 84 -12.14 -13.11 -6.58
CA ASN A 84 -13.31 -12.36 -6.10
C ASN A 84 -14.39 -12.09 -7.18
N GLY A 85 -14.72 -13.08 -8.00
CA GLY A 85 -15.71 -12.92 -9.08
C GLY A 85 -15.12 -12.63 -10.46
N PHE A 86 -13.90 -12.10 -10.55
CA PHE A 86 -13.28 -11.66 -11.79
C PHE A 86 -12.41 -12.74 -12.41
N THR A 87 -12.60 -12.99 -13.70
CA THR A 87 -11.79 -13.97 -14.44
C THR A 87 -10.51 -13.31 -14.96
N VAL A 88 -9.38 -13.91 -14.64
CA VAL A 88 -8.05 -13.49 -15.09
C VAL A 88 -7.30 -14.65 -15.74
N LYS A 89 -6.36 -14.32 -16.63
CA LYS A 89 -5.50 -15.26 -17.33
C LYS A 89 -4.05 -15.11 -16.88
N GLU A 90 -3.29 -16.20 -16.94
CA GLU A 90 -1.86 -16.14 -16.70
C GLU A 90 -1.17 -15.12 -17.63
N LYS A 91 -0.23 -14.35 -17.08
CA LYS A 91 0.52 -13.24 -17.72
C LYS A 91 -0.31 -12.00 -18.07
N GLN A 92 -1.58 -11.96 -17.68
CA GLN A 92 -2.40 -10.77 -17.85
C GLN A 92 -1.92 -9.64 -16.94
N GLN A 93 -1.86 -8.42 -17.48
CA GLN A 93 -1.64 -7.23 -16.67
C GLN A 93 -2.99 -6.71 -16.14
N VAL A 94 -2.99 -6.32 -14.87
CA VAL A 94 -4.17 -5.88 -14.16
C VAL A 94 -3.86 -4.65 -13.30
N ILE A 95 -4.86 -3.81 -13.09
CA ILE A 95 -4.87 -2.78 -12.06
C ILE A 95 -5.75 -3.30 -10.94
N ILE A 96 -5.25 -3.29 -9.71
CA ILE A 96 -5.93 -3.82 -8.54
C ILE A 96 -5.97 -2.79 -7.42
N GLY A 97 -6.92 -2.98 -6.52
CA GLY A 97 -6.98 -2.42 -5.19
C GLY A 97 -7.10 -3.58 -4.22
N PHE A 98 -6.47 -3.45 -3.05
CA PHE A 98 -6.44 -4.55 -2.09
C PHE A 98 -6.29 -4.10 -0.65
N ILE A 99 -6.65 -4.99 0.27
CA ILE A 99 -6.48 -4.83 1.71
C ILE A 99 -5.45 -5.85 2.17
N ASP A 100 -4.47 -5.40 2.94
CA ASP A 100 -3.51 -6.28 3.60
C ASP A 100 -4.21 -7.17 4.63
N LYS A 101 -3.94 -8.48 4.57
CA LYS A 101 -4.43 -9.49 5.53
C LYS A 101 -3.28 -10.16 6.29
N GLY A 102 -2.04 -9.70 6.09
CA GLY A 102 -0.85 -10.20 6.75
C GLY A 102 0.11 -10.91 5.80
N GLN A 103 0.91 -11.82 6.36
CA GLN A 103 1.92 -12.57 5.61
C GLN A 103 1.48 -14.01 5.39
N ILE A 104 1.92 -14.62 4.29
CA ILE A 104 1.64 -16.03 4.03
C ILE A 104 2.71 -16.93 4.66
N GLU A 105 2.28 -17.99 5.33
CA GLU A 105 3.18 -18.97 5.97
C GLU A 105 3.53 -20.15 5.05
N LYS A 106 2.99 -20.20 3.83
CA LYS A 106 3.27 -21.28 2.88
C LYS A 106 4.71 -21.17 2.39
N ALA A 107 5.50 -22.23 2.60
CA ALA A 107 6.92 -22.29 2.23
C ALA A 107 7.20 -21.92 0.76
N CYS A 108 6.30 -22.28 -0.15
CA CYS A 108 6.48 -22.04 -1.57
C CYS A 108 6.09 -20.61 -2.02
N LEU A 109 5.47 -19.84 -1.12
CA LEU A 109 5.15 -18.42 -1.27
C LEU A 109 5.84 -17.60 -0.18
N ALA A 110 6.97 -18.08 0.34
CA ALA A 110 7.70 -17.42 1.42
C ALA A 110 8.00 -15.96 1.05
N GLY A 111 7.62 -15.03 1.93
CA GLY A 111 7.74 -13.59 1.69
C GLY A 111 6.61 -12.97 0.85
N GLY A 112 5.58 -13.74 0.50
CA GLY A 112 4.36 -13.24 -0.12
C GLY A 112 3.43 -12.58 0.90
N GLN A 113 2.84 -11.46 0.50
CA GLN A 113 1.83 -10.77 1.31
C GLN A 113 0.45 -11.33 1.01
N LEU A 114 -0.31 -11.68 2.03
CA LEU A 114 -1.67 -12.15 1.91
C LEU A 114 -2.61 -10.94 1.77
N VAL A 115 -3.41 -10.89 0.70
CA VAL A 115 -4.26 -9.73 0.41
C VAL A 115 -5.68 -10.11 0.03
N GLU A 116 -6.63 -9.24 0.35
CA GLU A 116 -7.99 -9.30 -0.19
C GLU A 116 -8.13 -8.29 -1.33
N ILE A 117 -8.41 -8.79 -2.53
CA ILE A 117 -8.58 -7.94 -3.72
C ILE A 117 -9.98 -7.32 -3.70
N THR A 118 -10.03 -5.99 -3.63
CA THR A 118 -11.27 -5.20 -3.54
C THR A 118 -11.73 -4.69 -4.90
N CYS A 119 -10.81 -4.54 -5.86
CA CYS A 119 -11.13 -4.26 -7.24
C CYS A 119 -10.07 -4.85 -8.18
N ILE A 120 -10.44 -5.11 -9.42
CA ILE A 120 -9.53 -5.58 -10.47
C ILE A 120 -10.02 -5.17 -11.85
N VAL A 121 -9.11 -4.62 -12.65
CA VAL A 121 -9.36 -4.19 -14.03
C VAL A 121 -8.25 -4.77 -14.91
N GLY A 122 -8.63 -5.56 -15.91
CA GLY A 122 -7.70 -6.05 -16.92
C GLY A 122 -7.45 -5.02 -18.01
N TYR A 123 -6.21 -4.91 -18.49
CA TYR A 123 -5.88 -4.09 -19.65
C TYR A 123 -4.91 -4.82 -20.58
N GLU A 124 -4.99 -4.51 -21.88
CA GLU A 124 -4.06 -5.00 -22.89
C GLU A 124 -3.04 -3.90 -23.17
N VAL A 125 -1.75 -4.19 -23.01
CA VAL A 125 -0.69 -3.28 -23.47
C VAL A 125 -0.56 -3.51 -24.97
N GLN A 126 -0.99 -2.53 -25.76
CA GLN A 126 -0.69 -2.53 -27.19
C GLN A 126 0.84 -2.47 -27.35
N PRO A 127 1.43 -3.36 -28.18
CA PRO A 127 2.87 -3.49 -28.35
C PRO A 127 3.53 -2.25 -28.95
#